data_AF-A0AAW7J148-F1
#
_entry.id   AF-A0AAW7J148-F1
#
_cell.length_a   1.000
_cell.length_b   1.000
_cell.length_c   1.000
_cell.angle_alpha   90.00
_cell.angle_beta   90.00
_cell.angle_gamma   90.00
#
_symmetry.space_group_name_H-M   'P 1'
#
loop_
_entity.id
_entity.type
_entity.pdbx_description
1 polymer ?
#
loop_
_entity_poly.entity_id
_entity_poly.type
_entity_poly.pdbx_seq_one_letter_code
_entity_poly.pdbx_strand_id
1 'polypeptide(L)'
;MFYDRLKTLVIDSQKSFNQVERELRYPRNALANYRLGKEPSAKRLTEIADYFNVTTEYLLGKDDKYSYNKAKLLFEYLTLDNKQNLLNYIQNRIDELELLEREPISLSTEQFVFCGDNTWALQESRKTIKLLTKQLPDDYDAVFELVGGP
;
A
#
# COMPACT_ATOMS: atom_id res chain seq x y z
N MET A 1 -10.93 -9.08 -14.50
CA MET A 1 -9.64 -9.06 -13.80
C MET A 1 -8.48 -8.72 -14.73
N PHE A 2 -8.11 -9.58 -15.70
CA PHE A 2 -7.02 -9.26 -16.64
C PHE A 2 -7.29 -8.00 -17.48
N TYR A 3 -8.46 -7.96 -18.13
CA TYR A 3 -8.82 -6.82 -18.98
C TYR A 3 -8.89 -5.49 -18.21
N ASP A 4 -9.32 -5.52 -16.95
CA ASP A 4 -9.43 -4.32 -16.13
C ASP A 4 -8.04 -3.72 -15.84
N ARG A 5 -7.07 -4.57 -15.44
CA ARG A 5 -5.69 -4.13 -15.22
C ARG A 5 -5.01 -3.69 -16.51
N LEU A 6 -5.23 -4.42 -17.60
CA LEU A 6 -4.75 -4.01 -18.94
C LEU A 6 -5.33 -2.64 -19.34
N LYS A 7 -6.62 -2.41 -19.11
CA LYS A 7 -7.28 -1.14 -19.42
C LYS A 7 -6.68 0.01 -18.61
N THR A 8 -6.43 -0.19 -17.32
CA THR A 8 -5.76 0.80 -16.47
C THR A 8 -4.38 1.15 -17.03
N LEU A 9 -3.55 0.15 -17.35
CA LEU A 9 -2.21 0.39 -17.90
C LEU A 9 -2.22 1.16 -19.23
N VAL A 10 -3.17 0.85 -20.11
CA VAL A 10 -3.34 1.58 -21.38
C VAL A 10 -3.70 3.05 -21.12
N ILE A 11 -4.62 3.31 -20.19
CA ILE A 11 -5.02 4.68 -19.80
C ILE A 11 -3.83 5.44 -19.19
N ASP A 12 -3.12 4.83 -18.25
CA ASP A 12 -1.99 5.43 -17.55
C ASP A 12 -0.82 5.73 -18.51
N SER A 13 -0.66 4.91 -19.56
CA SER A 13 0.33 5.15 -20.62
C SER A 13 -0.04 6.30 -21.57
N GLN A 14 -1.20 6.94 -21.38
CA GLN A 14 -1.75 8.01 -22.24
C GLN A 14 -1.86 7.62 -23.71
N LYS A 15 -2.05 6.32 -23.98
CA LYS A 15 -2.18 5.76 -25.33
C LYS A 15 -3.57 5.15 -25.53
N SER A 16 -3.98 5.07 -26.78
CA SER A 16 -5.14 4.25 -27.16
C SER A 16 -4.73 2.78 -27.29
N PHE A 17 -5.68 1.86 -27.09
CA PHE A 17 -5.49 0.44 -27.35
C PHE A 17 -4.88 0.15 -28.74
N ASN A 18 -5.33 0.87 -29.78
CA ASN A 18 -4.82 0.70 -31.14
C ASN A 18 -3.34 1.12 -31.27
N GLN A 19 -2.90 2.16 -30.53
CA GLN A 19 -1.50 2.57 -30.52
C GLN A 19 -0.63 1.50 -29.86
N VAL A 20 -1.06 0.99 -28.71
CA VAL A 20 -0.36 -0.09 -28.00
C VAL A 20 -0.29 -1.36 -28.85
N GLU A 21 -1.41 -1.76 -29.47
CA GLU A 21 -1.44 -2.89 -30.41
C GLU A 21 -0.43 -2.72 -31.55
N ARG A 22 -0.34 -1.53 -32.14
CA ARG A 22 0.62 -1.25 -33.20
C ARG A 22 2.07 -1.33 -32.73
N GLU A 23 2.37 -0.80 -31.54
CA GLU A 23 3.72 -0.85 -30.96
C GLU A 23 4.13 -2.28 -30.59
N LEU A 24 3.19 -3.09 -30.09
CA LEU A 24 3.36 -4.53 -29.84
C LEU A 24 3.32 -5.39 -31.12
N ARG A 25 3.05 -4.79 -32.29
CA ARG A 25 2.86 -5.47 -33.58
C ARG A 25 1.72 -6.50 -33.56
N TYR A 26 0.68 -6.20 -32.81
CA TYR A 26 -0.55 -7.00 -32.73
C TYR A 26 -1.56 -6.59 -33.80
N PRO A 27 -2.42 -7.53 -34.24
CA PRO A 27 -3.53 -7.19 -35.12
C PRO A 27 -4.52 -6.30 -34.38
N ARG A 28 -5.23 -5.47 -35.14
CA ARG A 28 -6.22 -4.54 -34.61
C ARG A 28 -7.27 -5.26 -33.75
N ASN A 29 -7.65 -4.64 -32.65
CA ASN A 29 -8.57 -5.15 -31.62
C ASN A 29 -8.05 -6.38 -30.85
N ALA A 30 -6.80 -6.81 -31.03
CA ALA A 30 -6.24 -7.93 -30.28
C ALA A 30 -6.35 -7.75 -28.76
N LEU A 31 -6.03 -6.55 -28.26
CA LEU A 31 -6.09 -6.23 -26.84
C LEU A 31 -7.52 -5.94 -26.40
N ALA A 32 -8.30 -5.22 -27.22
CA ALA A 32 -9.69 -4.89 -26.92
C ALA A 32 -10.58 -6.16 -26.79
N ASN A 33 -10.26 -7.22 -27.53
CA ASN A 33 -10.98 -8.50 -27.48
C ASN A 33 -10.85 -9.23 -26.14
N TYR A 34 -9.87 -8.91 -25.30
CA TYR A 34 -9.78 -9.48 -23.95
C TYR A 34 -10.93 -9.05 -23.04
N ARG A 35 -11.66 -7.98 -23.39
CA ARG A 35 -12.94 -7.62 -22.74
C ARG A 35 -13.98 -8.74 -22.79
N LEU A 36 -13.89 -9.64 -23.77
CA LEU A 36 -14.82 -10.76 -23.95
C LEU A 36 -14.53 -11.93 -22.98
N GLY A 37 -13.62 -11.76 -22.02
CA GLY A 37 -13.24 -12.80 -21.06
C GLY A 37 -12.28 -13.85 -21.63
N LYS A 38 -11.69 -13.60 -22.81
CA LYS A 38 -10.59 -14.43 -23.32
C LYS A 38 -9.33 -14.14 -22.50
N GLU A 39 -8.57 -15.18 -22.20
CA GLU A 39 -7.26 -15.05 -21.57
C GLU A 39 -6.16 -14.97 -22.66
N PRO A 40 -5.08 -14.19 -22.44
CA PRO A 40 -3.93 -14.19 -23.32
C PRO A 40 -3.19 -15.53 -23.26
N SER A 41 -2.43 -15.85 -24.31
CA SER A 41 -1.44 -16.92 -24.23
C SER A 41 -0.29 -16.49 -23.30
N ALA A 42 0.48 -17.45 -22.77
CA ALA A 42 1.64 -17.16 -21.93
C ALA A 42 2.61 -16.18 -22.61
N LYS A 43 2.89 -16.39 -23.91
CA LYS A 43 3.73 -15.48 -24.70
C LYS A 43 3.18 -14.05 -24.74
N ARG A 44 1.89 -13.88 -25.03
CA ARG A 44 1.27 -12.54 -25.07
C ARG A 44 1.23 -11.88 -23.70
N LEU A 45 0.96 -12.67 -22.66
CA LEU A 45 0.97 -12.18 -21.29
C LEU A 45 2.34 -11.60 -20.93
N THR A 46 3.42 -12.30 -21.27
CA THR A 46 4.80 -11.81 -21.07
C THR A 46 5.09 -10.56 -21.91
N GLU A 47 4.76 -10.55 -23.20
CA GLU A 47 4.98 -9.39 -24.07
C GLU A 47 4.26 -8.13 -23.58
N ILE A 48 3.02 -8.27 -23.10
CA ILE A 48 2.24 -7.16 -22.53
C ILE A 48 2.86 -6.72 -21.19
N ALA A 49 3.28 -7.66 -20.34
CA ALA A 49 3.91 -7.37 -19.06
C ALA A 49 5.22 -6.58 -19.25
N ASP A 50 6.07 -7.03 -20.16
CA ASP A 50 7.34 -6.37 -20.50
C ASP A 50 7.12 -4.97 -21.08
N TYR A 51 6.14 -4.80 -21.98
CA TYR A 51 5.82 -3.50 -22.57
C TYR A 51 5.40 -2.45 -21.53
N PHE A 52 4.62 -2.84 -20.53
CA PHE A 52 4.19 -1.95 -19.44
C PHE A 52 5.12 -1.96 -18.23
N ASN A 53 6.21 -2.74 -18.27
CA ASN A 53 7.14 -2.93 -17.16
C ASN A 53 6.42 -3.38 -15.86
N VAL A 54 5.49 -4.32 -15.98
CA VAL A 54 4.77 -4.93 -14.85
C VAL A 54 4.99 -6.44 -14.82
N THR A 55 4.60 -7.10 -13.73
CA THR A 55 4.68 -8.56 -13.64
C THR A 55 3.47 -9.22 -14.30
N THR A 56 3.64 -10.45 -14.80
CA THR A 56 2.52 -11.25 -15.33
C THR A 56 1.45 -11.53 -14.27
N GLU A 57 1.87 -11.66 -13.01
CA GLU A 57 1.04 -11.82 -11.83
C GLU A 57 0.16 -10.60 -11.60
N TYR A 58 0.73 -9.40 -11.79
CA TYR A 58 -0.05 -8.16 -11.78
C TYR A 58 -1.11 -8.23 -12.86
N LEU A 59 -0.79 -8.53 -14.11
CA LEU A 59 -1.82 -8.60 -15.16
C LEU A 59 -2.91 -9.62 -14.87
N LEU A 60 -2.58 -10.78 -14.29
CA LEU A 60 -3.54 -11.86 -13.99
C LEU A 60 -4.42 -11.61 -12.76
N GLY A 61 -4.29 -10.48 -12.06
CA GLY A 61 -5.13 -10.22 -10.90
C GLY A 61 -4.77 -11.07 -9.68
N LYS A 62 -3.53 -11.56 -9.58
CA LYS A 62 -3.12 -12.38 -8.44
C LYS A 62 -3.20 -11.58 -7.15
N ASP A 63 -3.74 -12.22 -6.11
CA ASP A 63 -4.05 -11.64 -4.81
C ASP A 63 -2.88 -11.82 -3.82
N ASP A 64 -3.01 -11.24 -2.63
CA ASP A 64 -1.99 -11.33 -1.59
C ASP A 64 -1.68 -12.78 -1.19
N LYS A 65 -2.69 -13.66 -1.27
CA LYS A 65 -2.52 -15.10 -1.03
C LYS A 65 -1.55 -15.72 -2.05
N TYR A 66 -1.66 -15.37 -3.33
CA TYR A 66 -0.72 -15.81 -4.34
C TYR A 66 0.70 -15.30 -4.05
N SER A 67 0.83 -14.00 -3.75
CA SER A 67 2.12 -13.38 -3.43
C SER A 67 2.78 -14.03 -2.21
N TYR A 68 2.01 -14.31 -1.16
CA TYR A 68 2.44 -15.01 0.04
C TYR A 68 2.95 -16.42 -0.28
N ASN A 69 2.18 -17.20 -1.05
CA ASN A 69 2.59 -18.56 -1.42
C ASN A 69 3.88 -18.57 -2.25
N LYS A 70 4.02 -17.60 -3.17
CA LYS A 70 5.24 -17.45 -3.97
C LYS A 70 6.43 -17.09 -3.09
N ALA A 71 6.28 -16.13 -2.18
CA ALA A 71 7.33 -15.75 -1.22
C ALA A 71 7.72 -16.92 -0.32
N LYS A 72 6.75 -17.70 0.18
CA LYS A 72 6.98 -18.91 0.97
C LYS A 72 7.80 -19.94 0.19
N LEU A 73 7.42 -20.23 -1.06
CA LEU A 73 8.16 -21.16 -1.91
C LEU A 73 9.59 -20.69 -2.13
N LEU A 74 9.77 -19.42 -2.51
CA LEU A 74 11.11 -18.84 -2.71
C LEU A 74 11.97 -18.91 -1.45
N PHE A 75 11.38 -18.62 -0.29
CA PHE A 75 12.06 -18.71 1.00
C PHE A 75 12.57 -20.13 1.25
N GLU A 76 11.77 -21.16 0.98
CA GLU A 76 12.18 -22.55 1.21
C GLU A 76 13.41 -22.97 0.42
N TYR A 77 13.56 -22.45 -0.81
CA TYR A 77 14.72 -22.74 -1.68
C TYR A 77 16.01 -22.00 -1.28
N LEU A 78 15.96 -21.07 -0.33
CA LEU A 78 17.16 -20.37 0.13
C LEU A 78 18.06 -21.27 0.98
N THR A 79 19.37 -21.03 0.92
CA THR A 79 20.33 -21.60 1.86
C THR A 79 20.07 -21.07 3.27
N LEU A 80 20.54 -21.78 4.30
CA LEU A 80 20.32 -21.39 5.69
C LEU A 80 20.88 -19.99 6.00
N ASP A 81 22.06 -19.65 5.46
CA ASP A 81 22.65 -18.31 5.60
C ASP A 81 21.78 -17.24 4.94
N ASN A 82 21.28 -17.51 3.73
CA ASN A 82 20.42 -16.56 3.02
C ASN A 82 19.05 -16.40 3.69
N LYS A 83 18.50 -17.47 4.28
CA LYS A 83 17.30 -17.39 5.12
C LYS A 83 17.54 -16.46 6.30
N GLN A 84 18.65 -16.63 7.01
CA GLN A 84 18.99 -15.78 8.17
C GLN A 84 19.17 -14.32 7.76
N ASN A 85 19.90 -14.06 6.67
CA ASN A 85 20.10 -12.70 6.15
C ASN A 85 18.77 -12.02 5.80
N LEU A 86 17.86 -12.75 5.15
CA LEU A 86 16.54 -12.23 4.79
C LEU A 86 15.68 -11.96 6.03
N LEU A 87 15.68 -12.85 7.02
CA LEU A 87 14.95 -12.64 8.28
C LEU A 87 15.47 -11.42 9.04
N ASN A 88 16.79 -11.22 9.10
CA ASN A 88 17.39 -10.04 9.72
C ASN A 88 16.97 -8.76 8.99
N TYR A 89 16.97 -8.76 7.66
CA TYR A 89 16.50 -7.63 6.87
C TYR A 89 15.02 -7.32 7.16
N ILE A 90 14.16 -8.33 7.17
CA ILE A 90 12.73 -8.17 7.45
C ILE A 90 12.52 -7.58 8.85
N GLN A 91 13.22 -8.10 9.86
CA GLN A 91 13.11 -7.60 11.23
C GLN A 91 13.49 -6.12 11.32
N ASN A 92 14.62 -5.73 10.72
CA ASN A 92 15.04 -4.32 10.73
C ASN A 92 13.99 -3.41 10.07
N ARG A 93 13.38 -3.84 8.95
CA ARG A 93 12.32 -3.06 8.29
C ARG A 93 11.06 -2.95 9.15
N ILE A 94 10.70 -4.00 9.89
CA ILE A 94 9.58 -3.95 10.85
C ILE A 94 9.89 -2.94 11.95
N ASP A 95 11.08 -2.99 12.53
CA ASP A 95 11.50 -2.07 13.59
C ASP A 95 11.51 -0.61 13.11
N GLU A 96 11.95 -0.34 11.88
CA GLU A 96 11.87 0.99 11.25
C GLU A 96 10.42 1.48 11.10
N LEU A 97 9.52 0.61 10.64
CA LEU A 97 8.10 0.96 10.48
C LEU A 97 7.43 1.24 11.83
N GLU A 98 7.72 0.43 12.85
CA GLU A 98 7.25 0.69 14.20
C GLU A 98 7.78 2.01 14.76
N LEU A 99 8.99 2.42 14.38
CA LEU A 99 9.55 3.72 14.79
C LEU A 99 8.83 4.88 14.11
N LEU A 100 8.49 4.76 12.83
CA LEU A 100 7.74 5.78 12.08
C LEU A 100 6.33 5.99 12.64
N GLU A 101 5.66 4.92 13.06
CA GLU A 101 4.36 5.03 13.75
C GLU A 101 4.46 5.71 15.13
N ARG A 102 5.67 5.76 15.72
CA ARG A 102 5.97 6.38 17.01
C ARG A 102 6.41 7.84 16.91
N GLU A 103 6.57 8.44 15.74
CA GLU A 103 6.95 9.86 15.68
C GLU A 103 5.84 10.73 16.30
N PRO A 104 6.16 11.57 17.30
CA PRO A 104 5.13 12.32 18.01
C PRO A 104 4.52 13.40 17.11
N ILE A 105 3.21 13.38 16.99
CA ILE A 105 2.47 14.40 16.27
C ILE A 105 2.45 15.66 17.15
N SER A 106 2.82 16.79 16.55
CA SER A 106 2.76 18.10 17.21
C SER A 106 1.39 18.72 16.94
N LEU A 107 0.54 18.77 17.97
CA LEU A 107 -0.80 19.37 17.88
C LEU A 107 -0.80 20.72 18.60
N SER A 108 -1.43 21.73 18.00
CA SER A 108 -1.73 23.01 18.67
C SER A 108 -3.19 22.97 19.13
N THR A 109 -3.41 22.92 20.44
CA THR A 109 -4.75 22.82 21.05
C THR A 109 -4.96 24.02 21.99
N GLU A 110 -6.20 24.46 22.20
CA GLU A 110 -6.49 25.49 23.20
C GLU A 110 -6.51 24.91 24.63
N GLN A 111 -7.04 23.70 24.76
CA GLN A 111 -7.11 22.91 25.98
C GLN A 111 -6.91 21.44 25.61
N PHE A 112 -6.28 20.66 26.50
CA PHE A 112 -6.14 19.21 26.34
C PHE A 112 -6.23 18.52 27.71
N VAL A 113 -6.65 17.26 27.69
CA VAL A 113 -6.62 16.37 28.86
C VAL A 113 -5.57 15.31 28.59
N PHE A 114 -4.62 15.15 29.51
CA PHE A 114 -3.57 14.12 29.42
C PHE A 114 -3.67 13.18 30.62
N CYS A 115 -3.52 11.88 30.36
CA CYS A 115 -3.39 10.87 31.41
C CYS A 115 -1.90 10.59 31.65
N GLY A 116 -1.36 11.16 32.72
CA GLY A 116 -0.03 10.85 33.25
C GLY A 116 -0.18 10.23 34.64
N ASP A 117 0.53 9.13 34.89
CA ASP A 117 0.58 8.46 36.21
C ASP A 117 -0.79 8.20 36.85
N ASN A 118 -1.76 7.68 36.07
CA ASN A 118 -3.13 7.36 36.51
C ASN A 118 -3.96 8.55 37.02
N THR A 119 -3.62 9.78 36.64
CA THR A 119 -4.44 10.97 36.96
C THR A 119 -4.71 11.82 35.71
N TRP A 120 -5.97 12.22 35.54
CA TRP A 120 -6.40 13.11 34.46
C TRP A 120 -6.29 14.56 34.93
N ALA A 121 -5.52 15.38 34.21
CA ALA A 121 -5.37 16.81 34.50
C ALA A 121 -5.82 17.65 33.30
N LEU A 122 -6.69 18.65 33.57
CA LEU A 122 -7.09 19.68 32.62
C LEU A 122 -6.05 20.80 32.65
N GLN A 123 -5.47 21.14 31.50
CA GLN A 123 -4.53 22.25 31.40
C GLN A 123 -4.90 23.19 30.26
N GLU A 124 -5.21 24.44 30.59
CA GLU A 124 -5.35 25.51 29.61
C GLU A 124 -3.96 25.93 29.13
N SER A 125 -3.63 25.68 27.86
CA SER A 125 -2.47 26.32 27.29
C SER A 125 -2.51 26.28 25.76
N ARG A 126 -2.25 27.43 25.13
CA ARG A 126 -1.81 27.53 23.74
C ARG A 126 -0.38 26.98 23.61
N LYS A 127 -0.17 25.69 23.88
CA LYS A 127 1.12 25.03 23.69
C LYS A 127 1.00 23.91 22.68
N THR A 128 2.10 23.69 21.97
CA THR A 128 2.27 22.54 21.09
C THR A 128 2.67 21.34 21.93
N ILE A 129 1.91 20.25 21.86
CA ILE A 129 2.18 19.03 22.61
C ILE A 129 2.55 17.92 21.63
N LYS A 130 3.54 17.13 22.03
CA LYS A 130 4.05 15.98 21.29
C LYS A 130 3.41 14.72 21.87
N LEU A 131 2.43 14.16 21.17
CA LEU A 131 1.75 12.93 21.57
C LEU A 131 2.16 11.78 20.65
N LEU A 132 2.33 10.58 21.21
CA LEU A 132 2.49 9.37 20.41
C LEU A 132 1.14 8.99 19.80
N THR A 133 1.13 8.56 18.53
CA THR A 133 -0.09 8.20 17.79
C THR A 133 -0.95 7.18 18.54
N LYS A 134 -0.33 6.18 19.19
CA LYS A 134 -1.00 5.16 20.01
C LYS A 134 -1.65 5.64 21.31
N GLN A 135 -1.38 6.89 21.73
CA GLN A 135 -2.01 7.51 22.90
C GLN A 135 -3.28 8.30 22.52
N LEU A 136 -3.55 8.44 21.22
CA LEU A 136 -4.80 8.97 20.72
C LEU A 136 -5.83 7.83 20.69
N PRO A 137 -7.02 8.00 21.28
CA PRO A 137 -8.11 7.05 21.13
C PRO A 137 -8.49 6.86 19.65
N ASP A 138 -8.80 5.62 19.26
CA ASP A 138 -9.15 5.26 17.87
C ASP A 138 -10.44 5.93 17.39
N ASP A 139 -11.39 6.13 18.32
CA ASP A 139 -12.66 6.79 18.08
C ASP A 139 -12.72 8.12 18.85
N TYR A 140 -13.01 9.19 18.12
CA TYR A 140 -13.13 10.54 18.65
C TYR A 140 -14.27 10.63 19.67
N ASP A 141 -13.92 10.60 20.96
CA ASP A 141 -14.69 11.23 22.04
C ASP A 141 -13.81 12.26 22.77
N ALA A 142 -13.14 13.12 22.00
CA ALA A 142 -12.71 14.40 22.54
C ALA A 142 -13.98 15.22 22.80
N VAL A 143 -14.59 15.03 23.97
CA VAL A 143 -15.66 15.88 24.47
C VAL A 143 -15.05 17.25 24.75
N PHE A 144 -15.22 18.16 23.80
CA PHE A 144 -14.97 19.59 24.04
C PHE A 144 -16.16 20.11 24.85
N GLU A 145 -16.03 20.13 26.18
CA GLU A 145 -16.93 20.97 26.98
C GLU A 145 -16.54 22.44 26.74
N LEU A 146 -17.47 23.19 26.16
CA LEU A 146 -17.36 24.63 25.95
C LEU A 146 -17.41 25.32 27.31
N VAL A 147 -16.25 25.45 27.98
CA VAL A 147 -16.15 26.22 29.23
C VAL A 147 -16.07 27.70 28.86
N GLY A 148 -17.23 28.32 28.69
CA GLY A 148 -17.40 29.77 28.72
C GLY A 148 -17.37 30.48 27.36
N GLY A 149 -18.55 30.83 26.88
CA GLY A 149 -18.83 31.99 26.01
C GLY A 149 -20.10 32.67 26.54
N PRO A 150 -20.29 33.98 26.33
CA PRO A 150 -21.14 34.88 27.12
C PRO A 150 -22.60 34.44 27.30
#